data_AF-A0A4Y3QX97-F1
#
_entry.id   AF-A0A4Y3QX97-F1
#
_cell.length_a   1.000
_cell.length_b   1.000
_cell.length_c   1.000
_cell.angle_alpha   90.00
_cell.angle_beta   90.00
_cell.angle_gamma   90.00
#
_symmetry.space_group_name_H-M   'P 1'
#
loop_
_entity.id
_entity.type
_entity.pdbx_description
1 polymer ?
#
loop_
_entity_poly.entity_id
_entity_poly.type
_entity_poly.pdbx_seq_one_letter_code
_entity_poly.pdbx_strand_id
1 'polypeptide(L)'
;MRIACWERDFRLWHYTFSYSQLLLRSAPRNDEDTRIDVLFSNVCHMSVPARLAGLTIEEDVPEGGLPEGAVAEPGFPYKEFRLNGGLARVYATRCQWHEDHAWLDAPSHFGPLRGVK
;
A
#
# COMPACT_ATOMS: atom_id res chain seq x y z
N MET A 1 9.40 2.00 -12.79
CA MET A 1 10.20 3.08 -12.17
C MET A 1 10.11 2.97 -10.65
N ARG A 2 11.22 3.02 -9.91
CA ARG A 2 11.18 3.07 -8.44
C ARG A 2 10.65 4.42 -7.97
N ILE A 3 9.63 4.40 -7.10
CA ILE A 3 8.97 5.61 -6.59
C ILE A 3 9.20 5.85 -5.10
N ALA A 4 9.49 4.82 -4.32
CA ALA A 4 9.82 4.94 -2.90
C ALA A 4 10.62 3.73 -2.37
N CYS A 5 11.35 3.92 -1.27
CA CYS A 5 12.16 2.88 -0.64
C CYS A 5 12.39 3.18 0.86
N TRP A 6 12.25 2.17 1.72
CA TRP A 6 12.52 2.24 3.16
C TRP A 6 13.10 0.93 3.68
N GLU A 7 14.10 1.02 4.55
CA GLU A 7 14.69 -0.12 5.28
C GLU A 7 13.94 -0.38 6.60
N ARG A 8 12.61 -0.46 6.52
CA ARG A 8 11.72 -0.65 7.68
C ARG A 8 10.75 -1.80 7.47
N ASP A 9 10.33 -2.43 8.56
CA ASP A 9 9.26 -3.43 8.50
C ASP A 9 7.92 -2.75 8.23
N PHE A 10 7.20 -3.25 7.23
CA PHE A 10 5.80 -2.88 6.95
C PHE A 10 4.88 -4.06 7.23
N ARG A 11 3.67 -3.76 7.67
CA ARG A 11 2.59 -4.75 7.81
C ARG A 11 1.39 -4.32 6.99
N LEU A 12 0.65 -5.31 6.48
CA LEU A 12 -0.72 -5.07 6.03
C LEU A 12 -1.52 -4.62 7.25
N TRP A 13 -1.92 -3.36 7.25
CA TRP A 13 -2.62 -2.77 8.38
C TRP A 13 -4.12 -2.86 8.20
N HIS A 14 -4.61 -2.47 7.02
CA HIS A 14 -6.03 -2.43 6.77
C HIS A 14 -6.34 -2.57 5.27
N TYR A 15 -7.49 -3.18 4.98
CA TYR A 15 -8.11 -3.13 3.68
C TYR A 15 -9.58 -2.72 3.83
N THR A 16 -10.01 -1.67 3.14
CA THR A 16 -11.42 -1.27 3.12
C THR A 16 -12.10 -1.78 1.85
N PHE A 17 -13.22 -2.49 2.01
CA PHE A 17 -14.09 -2.80 0.88
C PHE A 17 -14.65 -1.52 0.25
N SER A 18 -15.12 -0.58 1.07
CA SER A 18 -15.50 0.75 0.58
C SER A 18 -14.25 1.48 0.07
N TYR A 19 -14.30 1.97 -1.17
CA TYR A 19 -13.20 2.65 -1.87
C TYR A 19 -11.99 1.77 -2.24
N SER A 20 -12.05 0.45 -1.97
CA SER A 20 -10.99 -0.53 -2.28
C SER A 20 -9.59 -0.01 -1.93
N GLN A 21 -9.36 0.30 -0.66
CA GLN A 21 -8.08 0.88 -0.23
C GLN A 21 -7.26 -0.13 0.56
N LEU A 22 -5.98 -0.27 0.21
CA LEU A 22 -5.00 -1.03 0.97
C LEU A 22 -4.07 -0.06 1.70
N LEU A 23 -3.94 -0.23 3.01
CA LEU A 23 -2.98 0.50 3.84
C LEU A 23 -1.89 -0.46 4.35
N LEU A 24 -0.65 -0.15 4.02
CA LEU A 24 0.53 -0.72 4.67
C LEU A 24 1.05 0.28 5.70
N ARG A 25 1.47 -0.22 6.87
CA ARG A 25 1.97 0.62 7.96
C ARG A 25 3.30 0.10 8.48
N SER A 26 4.25 1.01 8.64
CA SER A 26 5.47 0.78 9.42
C SER A 26 5.32 1.39 10.81
N ALA A 27 5.64 0.61 11.83
CA ALA A 27 5.61 1.06 13.22
C ALA A 27 6.89 1.81 13.60
N PRO A 28 6.82 2.79 14.52
CA PRO A 28 7.99 3.27 15.24
C PRO A 28 8.73 2.09 15.88
N ARG A 29 10.06 2.07 15.81
CA ARG A 29 10.87 0.98 16.39
C ARG A 29 12.15 1.56 16.96
N ASN A 30 12.36 1.39 18.27
CA ASN A 30 13.52 1.79 19.08
C ASN A 30 14.10 3.19 18.77
N ASP A 31 14.78 3.34 17.62
CA ASP A 31 15.50 4.54 17.19
C ASP A 31 14.68 5.41 16.21
N GLU A 32 13.61 4.87 15.63
CA GLU A 32 12.71 5.57 14.72
C GLU A 32 11.43 6.02 15.43
N ASP A 33 11.27 7.32 15.55
CA ASP A 33 10.15 7.98 16.27
C ASP A 33 8.99 8.37 15.34
N THR A 34 9.01 7.87 14.10
CA THR A 34 7.97 8.12 13.09
C THR A 34 7.25 6.85 12.70
N ARG A 35 6.02 6.98 12.22
CA ARG A 35 5.20 5.95 11.58
C ARG A 35 5.07 6.32 10.11
N ILE A 36 5.07 5.31 9.25
CA ILE A 36 4.89 5.49 7.80
C ILE A 36 3.65 4.73 7.35
N ASP A 37 2.73 5.46 6.72
CA ASP A 37 1.54 4.93 6.08
C ASP A 37 1.73 4.95 4.56
N VAL A 38 1.46 3.83 3.90
CA VAL A 38 1.45 3.71 2.43
C VAL A 38 0.08 3.24 2.00
N LEU A 39 -0.63 4.10 1.25
CA LEU A 39 -1.98 3.88 0.77
C LEU A 39 -1.98 3.57 -0.73
N PHE A 40 -2.62 2.46 -1.09
CA PHE A 40 -3.03 2.16 -2.46
C PHE A 40 -4.53 2.38 -2.59
N SER A 41 -4.96 3.15 -3.59
CA SER A 41 -6.38 3.50 -3.81
C SER A 41 -6.96 2.82 -5.05
N ASN A 42 -8.23 2.43 -4.98
CA ASN A 42 -8.94 1.69 -6.02
C ASN A 42 -8.19 0.40 -6.40
N VAL A 43 -7.81 -0.38 -5.39
CA VAL A 43 -7.14 -1.65 -5.57
C VAL A 43 -8.09 -2.63 -6.26
N CYS A 44 -7.71 -3.08 -7.45
CA CYS A 44 -8.47 -4.10 -8.18
C CYS A 44 -7.86 -5.50 -8.01
N HIS A 45 -6.59 -5.60 -7.62
CA HIS A 45 -5.93 -6.85 -7.28
C HIS A 45 -4.76 -6.62 -6.34
N MET A 46 -4.55 -7.54 -5.39
CA MET A 46 -3.37 -7.52 -4.51
C MET A 46 -2.89 -8.93 -4.19
N SER A 47 -1.58 -9.12 -4.25
CA SER A 47 -0.87 -10.29 -3.73
C SER A 47 0.23 -9.76 -2.82
N VAL A 48 -0.07 -9.65 -1.53
CA VAL A 48 0.80 -9.01 -0.54
C VAL A 48 0.86 -9.88 0.72
N PRO A 49 2.07 -10.23 1.22
CA PRO A 49 2.19 -10.92 2.51
C PRO A 49 1.80 -9.98 3.65
N ALA A 50 1.35 -10.54 4.78
CA ALA A 50 0.96 -9.75 5.95
C ALA A 50 2.12 -8.90 6.53
N ARG A 51 3.37 -9.28 6.24
CA ARG A 51 4.58 -8.56 6.66
C ARG A 51 5.57 -8.46 5.50
N LEU A 52 6.21 -7.31 5.39
CA LEU A 52 7.29 -7.01 4.45
C LEU A 52 8.49 -6.50 5.26
N ALA A 53 9.65 -7.16 5.11
CA ALA A 53 10.91 -6.70 5.68
C ALA A 53 11.55 -5.73 4.68
N GLY A 54 11.58 -4.45 5.02
CA GLY A 54 11.83 -3.39 4.04
C GLY A 54 10.65 -3.18 3.09
N LEU A 55 10.62 -2.01 2.44
CA LEU A 55 9.67 -1.70 1.40
C LEU A 55 10.32 -0.88 0.29
N THR A 56 10.50 -1.48 -0.88
CA THR A 56 10.76 -0.81 -2.15
C THR A 56 9.49 -0.84 -2.98
N ILE A 57 9.10 0.28 -3.59
CA ILE A 57 7.93 0.37 -4.46
C ILE A 57 8.37 0.78 -5.86
N GLU A 58 8.01 -0.03 -6.85
CA GLU A 58 8.22 0.24 -8.26
C GLU A 58 6.86 0.33 -8.96
N GLU A 59 6.64 1.42 -9.68
CA GLU A 59 5.45 1.66 -10.49
C GLU A 59 5.71 1.26 -11.95
N ASP A 60 4.77 0.55 -12.55
CA ASP A 60 4.82 0.17 -13.95
C ASP A 60 3.46 0.29 -14.65
N VAL A 61 3.51 0.42 -15.98
CA VAL A 61 2.32 0.25 -16.81
C VAL A 61 2.17 -1.25 -17.07
N PRO A 62 1.02 -1.87 -16.75
CA PRO A 62 0.85 -3.30 -16.87
C PRO A 62 0.84 -3.73 -18.34
N GLU A 63 1.95 -4.32 -18.82
CA GLU A 63 2.11 -4.76 -20.22
C GLU A 63 1.26 -6.00 -20.55
N GLY A 64 0.90 -6.80 -19.55
CA GLY A 64 0.14 -8.06 -19.69
C GLY A 64 -1.33 -7.99 -19.30
N GLY A 65 -1.86 -6.80 -18.99
CA GLY A 65 -3.19 -6.63 -18.43
C GLY A 65 -3.30 -7.04 -16.95
N LEU A 66 -4.53 -7.30 -16.50
CA LEU A 66 -4.79 -7.73 -15.13
C LEU A 66 -4.51 -9.22 -14.92
N PRO A 67 -4.13 -9.63 -13.70
CA PRO A 67 -4.09 -11.04 -13.32
C PRO A 67 -5.45 -11.74 -13.51
N GLU A 68 -5.42 -13.06 -13.68
CA GLU A 68 -6.64 -13.86 -13.80
C GLU A 68 -7.56 -13.67 -12.60
N GLY A 69 -8.85 -13.46 -12.85
CA GLY A 69 -9.86 -13.22 -11.82
C GLY A 69 -9.91 -11.79 -11.28
N ALA A 70 -8.98 -10.91 -11.65
CA ALA A 70 -9.04 -9.49 -11.31
C ALA A 70 -9.94 -8.71 -12.28
N VAL A 71 -10.68 -7.74 -11.75
CA VAL A 71 -11.56 -6.87 -12.54
C VAL A 71 -11.22 -5.42 -12.21
N ALA A 72 -10.85 -4.64 -13.22
CA ALA A 72 -10.70 -3.21 -13.08
C ALA A 72 -12.07 -2.53 -13.19
N GLU A 73 -12.28 -1.51 -12.37
CA GLU A 73 -13.44 -0.64 -12.51
C GLU A 73 -13.37 0.14 -13.83
N PRO A 74 -14.40 0.06 -14.70
CA PRO A 74 -14.42 0.79 -15.96
C PRO A 74 -14.20 2.30 -15.75
N GLY A 75 -13.30 2.88 -16.56
CA GLY A 75 -12.99 4.31 -16.50
C GLY A 75 -11.94 4.71 -15.45
N PHE A 76 -11.46 3.77 -14.63
CA PHE A 76 -10.35 4.01 -13.70
C PHE A 76 -9.07 3.35 -14.21
N PRO A 77 -8.07 4.11 -14.69
CA PRO A 77 -6.79 3.53 -15.06
C PRO A 77 -6.12 2.92 -13.82
N TYR A 78 -5.45 1.79 -14.01
CA TYR A 78 -4.67 1.13 -12.98
C TYR A 78 -3.22 1.02 -13.44
N LYS A 79 -2.33 0.91 -12.45
CA LYS A 79 -0.90 0.67 -12.61
C LYS A 79 -0.53 -0.58 -11.83
N GLU A 80 0.59 -1.20 -12.18
CA GLU A 80 1.19 -2.24 -11.36
C GLU A 80 2.18 -1.61 -10.38
N PHE A 81 2.01 -1.87 -9.09
CA PHE A 81 2.98 -1.54 -8.05
C PHE A 81 3.65 -2.83 -7.59
N ARG A 82 4.92 -2.99 -7.97
CA ARG A 82 5.78 -4.11 -7.54
C ARG A 82 6.47 -3.72 -6.25
N LEU A 83 6.25 -4.51 -5.20
CA LEU A 83 6.87 -4.30 -3.89
C LEU A 83 8.03 -5.27 -3.71
N ASN A 84 9.18 -4.78 -3.25
CA ASN A 84 10.39 -5.56 -2.98
C ASN A 84 10.80 -6.44 -4.17
N GLY A 85 10.93 -5.84 -5.37
CA GLY A 85 11.33 -6.56 -6.58
C GLY A 85 10.29 -7.55 -7.11
N GLY A 86 9.02 -7.40 -6.71
CA GLY A 86 7.91 -8.25 -7.16
C GLY A 86 7.54 -9.38 -6.21
N LEU A 87 8.14 -9.43 -5.01
CA LEU A 87 7.68 -10.29 -3.89
C LEU A 87 6.19 -10.09 -3.61
N ALA A 88 5.72 -8.85 -3.72
CA ALA A 88 4.32 -8.50 -3.65
C ALA A 88 3.92 -7.58 -4.79
N ARG A 89 2.64 -7.62 -5.15
CA ARG A 89 2.08 -6.86 -6.27
C ARG A 89 0.74 -6.26 -5.89
N VAL A 90 0.54 -5.00 -6.24
CA VAL A 90 -0.73 -4.28 -6.06
C VAL A 90 -1.10 -3.62 -7.38
N TYR A 91 -2.31 -3.89 -7.87
CA TYR A 91 -2.88 -3.19 -9.01
C TYR A 91 -3.87 -2.16 -8.49
N ALA A 92 -3.54 -0.89 -8.70
CA ALA A 92 -4.27 0.24 -8.11
C ALA A 92 -4.16 1.48 -9.00
N THR A 93 -5.02 2.46 -8.79
CA THR A 93 -4.94 3.73 -9.53
C THR A 93 -3.79 4.61 -9.01
N ARG A 94 -3.52 4.59 -7.70
CA ARG A 94 -2.55 5.46 -7.05
C ARG A 94 -1.86 4.77 -5.88
N CYS A 95 -0.61 5.17 -5.63
CA CYS A 95 0.16 4.90 -4.43
C CYS A 95 0.56 6.25 -3.80
N GLN A 96 0.27 6.44 -2.52
CA GLN A 96 0.62 7.64 -1.76
C GLN A 96 1.20 7.22 -0.41
N TRP A 97 2.03 8.05 0.20
CA TRP A 97 2.56 7.79 1.54
C TRP A 97 2.59 9.04 2.40
N HIS A 98 2.53 8.83 3.71
CA HIS A 98 2.66 9.87 4.72
C HIS A 98 3.49 9.35 5.88
N GLU A 99 4.37 10.20 6.39
CA GLU A 99 5.18 9.91 7.57
C GLU A 99 4.84 10.93 8.65
N ASP A 100 4.54 10.44 9.85
CA ASP A 100 4.15 11.25 11.01
C ASP A 100 4.75 10.72 12.31
N HIS A 101 4.63 11.48 13.39
CA HIS A 101 5.04 11.06 14.74
C HIS A 101 3.87 10.45 15.54
N ALA A 102 2.81 10.01 14.86
CA ALA A 102 1.64 9.47 15.54
C ALA A 102 1.85 8.00 15.93
N TRP A 103 1.18 7.58 17.01
CA TRP A 103 1.26 6.20 17.48
C TRP A 103 0.45 5.23 16.61
N LEU A 104 0.60 3.93 16.85
CA LEU A 104 0.03 2.88 15.99
C LEU A 104 -1.50 2.86 15.95
N ASP A 105 -2.14 3.22 17.04
CA ASP A 105 -3.59 3.31 17.21
C ASP A 105 -4.17 4.63 16.71
N ALA A 106 -3.34 5.63 16.40
CA ALA A 106 -3.83 6.87 15.84
C ALA A 106 -4.40 6.64 14.42
N PRO A 107 -5.45 7.40 14.03
CA PRO A 107 -5.95 7.40 12.66
C PRO A 107 -4.85 7.66 11.63
N SER A 108 -5.07 7.17 10.41
CA SER A 108 -4.21 7.50 9.28
C SER A 108 -4.43 8.93 8.81
N HIS A 109 -3.38 9.58 8.30
CA HIS A 109 -3.48 10.86 7.60
C HIS A 109 -4.45 10.82 6.41
N PHE A 110 -4.61 9.66 5.78
CA PHE A 110 -5.51 9.46 4.65
C PHE A 110 -7.01 9.46 5.04
N GLY A 111 -7.32 9.74 6.30
CA GLY A 111 -8.68 9.89 6.81
C GLY A 111 -9.15 8.69 7.63
N PRO A 112 -10.40 8.72 8.13
CA PRO A 112 -10.96 7.61 8.87
C PRO A 112 -11.18 6.43 7.93
N LEU A 113 -10.29 5.44 8.02
CA LEU A 113 -10.53 4.14 7.41
C LEU A 113 -11.66 3.47 8.20
N ARG A 114 -12.85 3.36 7.60
CA ARG A 114 -14.02 2.76 8.25
C ARG A 114 -13.65 1.39 8.86
N GLY A 115 -13.87 1.22 10.16
CA GLY A 115 -13.55 -0.01 10.89
C GLY A 115 -12.22 0.01 11.65
N VAL A 116 -11.41 1.06 11.47
CA VAL A 116 -10.22 1.33 12.29
C VAL A 116 -10.63 2.41 13.31
N LYS A 117 -10.60 2.06 14.60
CA LYS A 117 -10.74 3.02 15.70
C LYS A 117 -9.42 3.73 15.95
#